data_AF-A0A8T3NLM1-F1
#
_entry.id   AF-A0A8T3NLM1-F1
#
_cell.length_a   1.000
_cell.length_b   1.000
_cell.length_c   1.000
_cell.angle_alpha   90.00
_cell.angle_beta   90.00
_cell.angle_gamma   90.00
#
_symmetry.space_group_name_H-M   'P 1'
#
loop_
_entity.id
_entity.type
_entity.pdbx_description
1 polymer ?
#
loop_
_entity_poly.entity_id
_entity_poly.type
_entity_poly.pdbx_seq_one_letter_code
_entity_poly.pdbx_strand_id
1 'polypeptide(L)'
;MLREVLAQVRRTQRDVPASTAAEILDVPSETIRNWVRRGIVSGQWDRAGHCYVSLDAIEPTLRMRRVLPDTPAGTVTDEEIDAEIDAVRAARRARAAGGR
;
A
#
# COMPACT_ATOMS: atom_id res chain seq x y z
N MET A 1 -12.23 -25.23 -27.16
CA MET A 1 -11.81 -26.13 -26.09
C MET A 1 -10.34 -25.96 -25.67
N LEU A 2 -9.32 -26.45 -26.41
CA LEU A 2 -7.91 -26.37 -25.96
C LEU A 2 -7.39 -24.92 -25.77
N ARG A 3 -7.78 -24.00 -26.66
CA ARG A 3 -7.45 -22.56 -26.53
C ARG A 3 -8.11 -21.90 -25.33
N GLU A 4 -9.34 -22.29 -24.99
CA GLU A 4 -10.05 -21.79 -23.80
C GLU A 4 -9.43 -22.35 -22.53
N VAL A 5 -9.05 -23.63 -22.53
CA VAL A 5 -8.36 -24.27 -21.41
C VAL A 5 -6.97 -23.63 -21.19
N LEU A 6 -6.21 -23.34 -22.24
CA LEU A 6 -4.91 -22.67 -22.13
C LEU A 6 -5.03 -21.20 -21.69
N ALA A 7 -6.07 -20.49 -22.13
CA ALA A 7 -6.38 -19.14 -21.66
C ALA A 7 -6.82 -19.17 -20.18
N GLN A 8 -7.59 -20.18 -19.78
CA GLN A 8 -7.99 -20.42 -18.40
C GLN A 8 -6.76 -20.72 -17.54
N VAL A 9 -5.86 -21.62 -17.97
CA VAL A 9 -4.63 -22.01 -17.25
C VAL A 9 -3.63 -20.85 -17.11
N ARG A 10 -3.47 -20.02 -18.15
CA ARG A 10 -2.64 -18.81 -18.06
C ARG A 10 -3.25 -17.75 -17.14
N ARG A 11 -4.58 -17.65 -17.05
CA ARG A 11 -5.29 -16.75 -16.13
C ARG A 11 -5.28 -17.26 -14.69
N THR A 12 -5.54 -18.54 -14.46
CA THR A 12 -5.47 -19.16 -13.13
C THR A 12 -4.06 -19.23 -12.57
N GLN A 13 -3.01 -19.12 -13.40
CA GLN A 13 -1.64 -18.95 -12.89
C GLN A 13 -1.37 -17.58 -12.25
N ARG A 14 -2.24 -16.58 -12.46
CA ARG A 14 -2.07 -15.21 -11.94
C ARG A 14 -3.22 -14.71 -11.08
N ASP A 15 -4.36 -15.36 -11.11
CA ASP A 15 -5.50 -14.97 -10.29
C ASP A 15 -5.47 -15.71 -8.94
N VAL A 16 -5.52 -14.95 -7.85
CA VAL A 16 -5.52 -15.48 -6.48
C VAL A 16 -6.86 -15.21 -5.79
N PRO A 17 -7.28 -16.05 -4.83
CA PRO A 17 -8.45 -15.76 -4.01
C PRO A 17 -8.34 -14.39 -3.33
N ALA A 18 -9.47 -13.72 -3.16
CA ALA A 18 -9.52 -12.42 -2.47
C ALA A 18 -9.00 -12.47 -1.02
N SER A 19 -9.07 -13.63 -0.36
CA SER A 19 -8.45 -13.85 0.96
C SER A 19 -6.92 -13.79 0.90
N THR A 20 -6.32 -14.49 -0.06
CA THR A 20 -4.87 -14.49 -0.28
C THR A 20 -4.36 -13.10 -0.68
N ALA A 21 -5.09 -12.39 -1.55
CA ALA A 21 -4.75 -11.00 -1.89
C ALA A 21 -4.84 -10.05 -0.68
N ALA A 22 -5.81 -10.28 0.20
CA ALA A 22 -5.96 -9.53 1.45
C ALA A 22 -4.79 -9.76 2.41
N GLU A 23 -4.33 -11.01 2.56
CA GLU A 23 -3.13 -11.33 3.34
C GLU A 23 -1.88 -10.65 2.78
N ILE A 24 -1.71 -10.67 1.46
CA ILE A 24 -0.58 -10.04 0.77
C ILE A 24 -0.55 -8.52 0.99
N LEU A 25 -1.73 -7.89 0.93
CA LEU A 25 -1.87 -6.43 1.04
C LEU A 25 -2.12 -5.95 2.47
N ASP A 26 -2.27 -6.87 3.43
CA ASP A 26 -2.59 -6.56 4.83
C ASP A 26 -3.86 -5.70 4.98
N VAL A 27 -4.91 -6.09 4.26
CA VAL A 27 -6.23 -5.45 4.30
C VAL A 27 -7.34 -6.47 4.48
N PRO A 28 -8.53 -6.10 4.97
CA PRO A 28 -9.66 -7.02 5.04
C PRO A 28 -10.05 -7.58 3.66
N SER A 29 -10.40 -8.87 3.58
CA SER A 29 -10.84 -9.48 2.30
C SER A 29 -12.06 -8.81 1.69
N GLU A 30 -12.91 -8.17 2.51
CA GLU A 30 -14.04 -7.37 2.04
C GLU A 30 -13.58 -6.15 1.23
N THR A 31 -12.46 -5.53 1.61
CA THR A 31 -11.86 -4.41 0.88
C THR A 31 -11.50 -4.83 -0.54
N ILE A 32 -10.83 -5.98 -0.70
CA ILE A 32 -10.49 -6.53 -2.01
C ILE A 32 -11.75 -6.79 -2.85
N ARG A 33 -12.78 -7.42 -2.26
CA ARG A 33 -14.06 -7.69 -2.95
C ARG A 33 -14.74 -6.40 -3.39
N ASN A 34 -14.70 -5.36 -2.56
CA ASN A 34 -15.25 -4.05 -2.88
C ASN A 34 -14.48 -3.35 -4.01
N TRP A 35 -13.15 -3.47 -4.04
CA TRP A 35 -12.34 -2.96 -5.15
C TRP A 35 -12.68 -3.65 -6.48
N VAL A 36 -12.83 -4.97 -6.47
CA VAL A 36 -13.28 -5.73 -7.66
C VAL A 36 -14.68 -5.29 -8.09
N ARG A 37 -15.64 -5.21 -7.14
CA ARG A 37 -17.02 -4.80 -7.41
C ARG A 37 -17.12 -3.39 -7.99
N ARG A 38 -16.23 -2.48 -7.57
CA ARG A 38 -16.14 -1.10 -8.06
C ARG A 38 -15.29 -0.94 -9.31
N GLY A 39 -14.69 -2.02 -9.83
CA GLY A 39 -13.83 -1.98 -11.01
C GLY A 39 -12.47 -1.28 -10.77
N ILE A 40 -12.05 -1.13 -9.51
CA ILE A 40 -10.77 -0.52 -9.15
C ILE A 40 -9.62 -1.47 -9.48
N VAL A 41 -9.81 -2.77 -9.26
CA VAL A 41 -8.87 -3.83 -9.62
C VAL A 41 -9.58 -4.88 -10.47
N SER A 42 -8.87 -5.47 -11.44
CA SER A 42 -9.43 -6.54 -12.25
C SER A 42 -9.57 -7.81 -11.43
N GLY A 43 -10.79 -8.34 -11.36
CA GLY A 43 -11.10 -9.61 -10.72
C GLY A 43 -12.35 -10.25 -11.31
N GLN A 44 -12.60 -11.49 -10.91
CA GLN A 44 -13.71 -12.30 -11.39
C GLN A 44 -14.39 -13.05 -10.25
N TRP A 45 -15.66 -13.36 -10.45
CA TRP A 45 -16.45 -14.15 -9.51
C TRP A 45 -16.76 -15.50 -10.16
N ASP A 46 -16.53 -16.58 -9.43
CA ASP A 46 -16.97 -17.89 -9.88
C ASP A 46 -18.48 -18.08 -9.63
N ARG A 47 -19.03 -19.20 -10.11
CA ARG A 47 -20.46 -19.51 -9.92
C ARG A 47 -20.83 -19.80 -8.47
N ALA A 48 -19.86 -20.11 -7.61
CA ALA A 48 -20.06 -20.34 -6.18
C ALA A 48 -19.98 -19.04 -5.35
N GLY A 49 -19.67 -17.90 -5.97
CA GLY A 49 -19.54 -16.62 -5.30
C GLY A 49 -18.16 -16.35 -4.71
N HIS A 50 -17.14 -17.13 -5.07
CA HIS A 50 -15.76 -16.83 -4.70
C HIS A 50 -15.19 -15.73 -5.61
N CYS A 51 -14.54 -14.75 -4.98
CA CYS A 51 -13.88 -13.66 -5.67
C CYS A 51 -12.40 -13.98 -5.87
N TYR A 52 -11.93 -13.84 -7.11
CA TYR A 52 -10.54 -13.97 -7.51
C TYR A 52 -10.06 -12.65 -8.08
N VAL A 53 -8.81 -12.27 -7.78
CA VAL A 53 -8.20 -11.03 -8.26
C VAL A 53 -6.89 -11.35 -8.96
N SER A 54 -6.60 -10.62 -10.04
CA SER A 54 -5.33 -10.77 -10.73
C SER A 54 -4.19 -10.20 -9.91
N LEU A 55 -3.10 -10.96 -9.75
CA LEU A 55 -1.88 -10.50 -9.07
C LEU A 55 -1.30 -9.23 -9.71
N ASP A 56 -1.38 -9.13 -11.04
CA ASP A 56 -0.92 -7.96 -11.79
C ASP A 56 -1.71 -6.69 -11.41
N ALA A 57 -2.97 -6.85 -10.97
CA ALA A 57 -3.82 -5.73 -10.57
C ALA A 57 -3.50 -5.20 -9.16
N ILE A 58 -2.84 -6.01 -8.32
CA ILE A 58 -2.44 -5.63 -6.96
C ILE A 58 -0.95 -5.33 -6.82
N GLU A 59 -0.15 -5.68 -7.83
CA GLU A 59 1.28 -5.34 -7.89
C GLU A 59 1.56 -3.83 -7.70
N PRO A 60 0.79 -2.89 -8.30
CA PRO A 60 1.01 -1.46 -8.06
C PRO A 60 0.88 -1.08 -6.58
N THR A 61 -0.10 -1.64 -5.88
CA THR A 61 -0.32 -1.42 -4.45
C THR A 61 0.84 -1.94 -3.62
N LEU A 62 1.38 -3.11 -3.97
CA LEU A 62 2.60 -3.66 -3.34
C LEU A 62 3.81 -2.76 -3.55
N ARG A 63 4.00 -2.24 -4.76
CA ARG A 63 5.09 -1.31 -5.07
C ARG A 63 4.93 -0.01 -4.29
N MET A 64 3.73 0.53 -4.16
CA MET A 64 3.47 1.73 -3.37
C MET A 64 3.81 1.54 -1.88
N ARG A 65 3.42 0.42 -1.26
CA ARG A 65 3.75 0.12 0.15
C ARG A 65 5.26 0.04 0.41
N ARG A 66 6.04 -0.39 -0.58
CA ARG A 66 7.51 -0.42 -0.48
C ARG A 66 8.14 0.98 -0.55
N VAL A 67 7.50 1.92 -1.24
CA VAL A 67 8.02 3.28 -1.45
C VAL A 67 7.48 4.25 -0.39
N LEU A 68 6.29 3.99 0.13
CA LEU A 68 5.62 4.72 1.21
C LEU A 68 5.40 3.72 2.35
N PRO A 69 6.39 3.54 3.25
CA PRO A 69 6.19 2.69 4.42
C PRO A 69 5.02 3.22 5.26
N ASP A 70 4.18 2.32 5.78
CA ASP A 70 3.01 2.65 6.60
C ASP A 70 3.41 3.45 7.86
N THR A 71 4.65 3.30 8.29
CA THR A 71 5.32 4.13 9.29
C THR A 71 6.26 5.09 8.57
N PRO A 72 6.21 6.41 8.80
CA PRO A 72 7.28 7.30 8.34
C PRO A 72 8.64 6.75 8.80
N ALA A 73 9.66 6.90 7.95
CA ALA A 73 11.02 6.49 8.27
C ALA A 73 11.51 7.29 9.49
N GLY A 74 11.46 6.66 10.65
CA GLY A 74 11.76 7.29 11.94
C GLY A 74 10.53 7.89 12.60
N THR A 75 10.14 7.36 13.77
CA THR A 75 9.41 8.16 14.76
C THR A 75 10.37 9.24 15.23
N VAL A 76 10.20 10.45 14.74
CA VAL A 76 10.81 11.63 15.35
C VAL A 76 10.26 11.68 16.78
N THR A 77 11.13 11.60 17.79
CA THR A 77 10.69 11.67 19.18
C THR A 77 10.40 13.11 19.58
N ASP A 78 9.57 13.30 20.61
CA ASP A 78 9.32 14.64 21.15
C ASP A 78 10.63 15.32 21.59
N GLU A 79 11.61 14.55 22.08
CA GLU A 79 12.93 15.08 22.44
C GLU A 79 13.72 15.60 21.23
N GLU A 80 13.63 14.93 20.08
CA GLU A 80 14.29 15.38 18.84
C GLU A 80 13.64 16.67 18.32
N ILE A 81 12.31 16.80 18.45
CA ILE A 81 11.57 18.01 18.09
C ILE A 81 11.98 19.18 19.00
N ASP A 82 12.00 18.95 20.31
CA ASP A 82 12.35 19.99 21.29
C ASP A 82 13.80 20.46 21.13
N ALA A 83 14.74 19.54 20.88
CA ALA A 83 16.14 19.88 20.63
C ALA A 83 16.30 20.79 19.40
N GLU A 84 15.57 20.51 18.32
CA GLU A 84 15.59 21.32 17.10
C GLU A 84 14.96 22.71 17.34
N ILE A 85 13.85 22.77 18.08
CA ILE A 85 13.19 24.03 18.44
C ILE A 85 14.14 24.91 19.25
N ASP A 86 14.84 24.34 20.23
CA ASP A 86 15.77 25.08 21.07
C ASP A 86 17.02 25.53 20.31
N ALA A 87 17.52 24.73 19.37
CA ALA A 87 18.58 25.12 18.46
C ALA A 87 18.16 26.33 17.59
N VAL A 88 16.95 26.31 17.03
CA VAL A 88 16.40 27.44 16.25
C VAL A 88 16.26 28.69 17.11
N ARG A 89 15.76 28.55 18.35
CA ARG A 89 15.62 29.67 19.29
C ARG A 89 16.98 30.26 19.68
N ALA A 90 17.97 29.42 19.94
CA ALA A 90 19.33 29.85 20.25
C ALA A 90 19.98 30.59 19.07
N ALA A 91 19.85 30.08 17.85
CA ALA A 91 20.34 30.72 16.64
C ALA A 91 19.68 32.10 16.40
N ARG A 92 18.36 32.23 16.67
CA ARG A 92 17.65 33.51 16.61
C ARG A 92 18.19 34.51 17.64
N ARG A 93 18.43 34.08 18.88
CA ARG A 93 19.02 34.94 19.92
C ARG A 93 20.43 35.40 19.55
N ALA A 94 21.27 34.52 19.04
CA ALA A 94 22.62 34.85 18.61
C ALA A 94 22.63 35.88 17.46
N ARG A 95 21.73 35.73 16.48
CA ARG A 95 21.56 36.71 15.38
C ARG A 95 21.08 38.07 15.88
N ALA A 96 20.15 38.10 16.84
CA ALA A 96 19.68 39.34 17.44
C ALA A 96 20.75 40.03 18.29
N ALA A 97 21.67 39.28 18.90
CA ALA A 97 22.76 39.83 19.71
C ALA A 97 24.00 40.25 18.89
N GLY A 98 24.23 39.66 17.72
CA GLY A 98 25.39 39.92 16.85
C GLY A 98 25.18 40.99 15.76
N GLY A 99 23.98 41.56 15.64
CA GLY A 99 23.69 42.66 14.72
C GLY A 99 23.96 44.02 15.36
N ARG A 100 25.24 44.42 15.44
CA ARG A 100 25.68 45.81 15.60
C ARG A 100 26.75 46.11 14.57
#